data_AF-A0A131Z1M3-F1
#
_entry.id   AF-A0A131Z1M3-F1
#
_cell.length_a   1.000
_cell.length_b   1.000
_cell.length_c   1.000
_cell.angle_alpha   90.00
_cell.angle_beta   90.00
_cell.angle_gamma   90.00
#
_symmetry.space_group_name_H-M   'P 1'
#
loop_
_entity.id
_entity.type
_entity.pdbx_description
1 polymer ?
#
loop_
_entity_poly.entity_id
_entity_poly.type
_entity_poly.pdbx_seq_one_letter_code
_entity_poly.pdbx_strand_id
1 'polypeptide(L)'
;MKLLILSLALVLALSHVKGNQPDWADEAANGAHQDAWKSLKADVENVYYMVKATYKNDPVWGNDFTCVGVMANDVNEDEKSIQAGILFINNADTNMQFATEKVTAVKMYGYNRENAFRYETEDGQVFTDVIAYSDDNCDVIYVPGTDGNEEGYELWTTDYDNIPANCLNKFNEYAVGRETRDVFTSACLE
;
A
#
# COMPACT_ATOMS: atom_id res chain seq x y z
N MET A 1 -58.06 37.97 2.52
CA MET A 1 -57.30 36.98 3.31
C MET A 1 -56.24 36.37 2.41
N LYS A 2 -54.96 36.71 2.60
CA LYS A 2 -53.84 36.17 1.81
C LYS A 2 -53.38 34.85 2.46
N LEU A 3 -53.47 33.74 1.73
CA LEU A 3 -52.82 32.48 2.12
C LEU A 3 -51.31 32.62 1.86
N LEU A 4 -50.50 32.57 2.93
CA LEU A 4 -49.07 32.33 2.81
C LEU A 4 -48.86 30.81 2.73
N ILE A 5 -48.39 30.35 1.58
CA ILE A 5 -47.89 28.99 1.38
C ILE A 5 -46.44 29.00 1.85
N LEU A 6 -46.16 28.34 2.99
CA LEU A 6 -44.81 28.14 3.49
C LEU A 6 -44.22 26.90 2.79
N SER A 7 -43.41 27.12 1.75
CA SER A 7 -42.62 26.07 1.11
C SER A 7 -41.36 25.81 1.94
N LEU A 8 -41.36 24.71 2.70
CA LEU A 8 -40.21 24.22 3.45
C LEU A 8 -39.27 23.48 2.47
N ALA A 9 -38.21 24.14 2.02
CA ALA A 9 -37.16 23.49 1.24
C ALA A 9 -36.27 22.69 2.19
N LEU A 10 -36.43 21.36 2.19
CA LEU A 10 -35.56 20.45 2.91
C LEU A 10 -34.26 20.28 2.10
N VAL A 11 -33.24 21.07 2.43
CA VAL A 11 -31.88 20.85 1.93
C VAL A 11 -31.33 19.62 2.66
N LEU A 12 -31.43 18.46 2.02
CA LEU A 12 -30.72 17.26 2.45
C LEU A 12 -29.22 17.53 2.24
N ALA A 13 -28.55 18.00 3.29
CA ALA A 13 -27.10 17.90 3.38
C ALA A 13 -26.76 16.41 3.40
N LEU A 14 -26.33 15.87 2.26
CA LEU A 14 -25.63 14.60 2.18
C LEU A 14 -24.30 14.78 2.91
N SER A 15 -24.32 14.69 4.25
CA SER A 15 -23.13 14.31 4.99
C SER A 15 -22.75 12.93 4.48
N HIS A 16 -21.76 12.88 3.57
CA HIS A 16 -21.04 11.65 3.32
C HIS A 16 -20.62 11.15 4.70
N VAL A 17 -21.17 10.01 5.09
CA VAL A 17 -20.68 9.27 6.25
C VAL A 17 -19.22 8.99 5.90
N LYS A 18 -18.29 9.77 6.47
CA LYS A 18 -16.87 9.44 6.42
C LYS A 18 -16.79 8.04 7.04
N GLY A 19 -16.65 7.03 6.19
CA GLY A 19 -16.37 5.67 6.64
C GLY A 19 -15.06 5.66 7.43
N ASN A 20 -14.76 4.55 8.10
CA ASN A 20 -13.46 4.31 8.74
C ASN A 20 -12.33 4.31 7.69
N GLN A 21 -11.95 5.49 7.18
CA GLN A 21 -10.87 5.68 6.23
C GLN A 21 -9.80 6.60 6.84
N PRO A 22 -8.51 6.40 6.53
CA PRO A 22 -7.45 7.28 6.99
C PRO A 22 -7.62 8.73 6.51
N ASP A 23 -7.11 9.71 7.27
CA ASP A 23 -7.25 11.13 6.91
C ASP A 23 -6.58 11.50 5.57
N TRP A 24 -5.53 10.75 5.18
CA TRP A 24 -4.86 10.92 3.89
C TRP A 24 -5.65 10.31 2.71
N ALA A 25 -6.71 9.55 2.95
CA ALA A 25 -7.57 8.96 1.91
C ALA A 25 -8.56 10.01 1.36
N ASP A 26 -8.02 11.02 0.68
CA ASP A 26 -8.73 12.07 -0.04
C ASP A 26 -8.15 12.19 -1.45
N GLU A 27 -8.88 11.69 -2.45
CA GLU A 27 -8.42 11.66 -3.85
C GLU A 27 -8.20 13.09 -4.41
N ALA A 28 -9.00 14.06 -4.00
CA ALA A 28 -8.88 15.42 -4.50
C ALA A 28 -7.63 16.12 -3.98
N ALA A 29 -7.25 15.85 -2.72
CA ALA A 29 -6.07 16.43 -2.10
C ALA A 29 -4.79 15.66 -2.42
N ASN A 30 -4.83 14.33 -2.32
CA ASN A 30 -3.64 13.46 -2.31
C ASN A 30 -3.56 12.53 -3.51
N GLY A 31 -4.62 12.43 -4.33
CA GLY A 31 -4.71 11.45 -5.41
C GLY A 31 -3.56 11.52 -6.41
N ALA A 32 -2.96 12.69 -6.62
CA ALA A 32 -1.77 12.87 -7.47
C ALA A 32 -0.57 11.99 -7.05
N HIS A 33 -0.48 11.66 -5.76
CA HIS A 33 0.55 10.81 -5.14
C HIS A 33 0.00 9.43 -4.76
N GLN A 34 -1.09 8.98 -5.38
CA GLN A 34 -1.75 7.71 -5.04
C GLN A 34 -2.18 6.96 -6.31
N ASP A 35 -1.39 7.07 -7.38
CA ASP A 35 -1.63 6.32 -8.61
C ASP A 35 -1.01 4.91 -8.48
N ALA A 36 -1.82 3.96 -8.03
CA ALA A 36 -1.35 2.59 -7.80
C ALA A 36 -0.86 1.95 -9.10
N TRP A 37 -1.55 2.14 -10.23
CA TRP A 37 -1.10 1.52 -11.48
C TRP A 37 0.26 2.04 -11.94
N LYS A 38 0.54 3.33 -11.70
CA LYS A 38 1.86 3.89 -11.96
C LYS A 38 2.94 3.23 -11.08
N SER A 39 2.72 3.15 -9.77
CA SER A 39 3.66 2.52 -8.84
C SER A 39 3.88 1.04 -9.18
N LEU A 40 2.81 0.27 -9.41
CA LEU A 40 2.89 -1.16 -9.73
C LEU A 40 3.69 -1.47 -10.99
N LYS A 41 3.64 -0.58 -12.00
CA LYS A 41 4.44 -0.75 -13.22
C LYS A 41 5.92 -0.42 -13.03
N ALA A 42 6.28 0.34 -12.00
CA ALA A 42 7.67 0.66 -11.70
C ALA A 42 8.46 -0.61 -11.29
N ASP A 43 7.77 -1.61 -10.74
CA ASP A 43 8.33 -2.93 -10.38
C ASP A 43 8.85 -3.73 -11.59
N VAL A 44 8.42 -3.38 -12.81
CA VAL A 44 8.89 -4.02 -14.05
C VAL A 44 10.32 -3.58 -14.39
N GLU A 45 10.66 -2.33 -14.07
CA GLU A 45 11.94 -1.74 -14.44
C GLU A 45 12.96 -1.79 -13.29
N ASN A 46 12.49 -1.84 -12.04
CA ASN A 46 13.32 -1.76 -10.85
C ASN A 46 12.84 -2.73 -9.77
N VAL A 47 13.77 -3.23 -8.96
CA VAL A 47 13.42 -3.91 -7.72
C VAL A 47 13.02 -2.86 -6.69
N TYR A 48 11.88 -3.06 -6.03
CA TYR A 48 11.49 -2.29 -4.87
C TYR A 48 11.79 -3.07 -3.59
N TYR A 49 12.38 -2.40 -2.61
CA TYR A 49 12.74 -2.98 -1.32
C TYR A 49 11.87 -2.38 -0.24
N MET A 50 11.24 -3.22 0.59
CA MET A 50 10.58 -2.74 1.79
C MET A 50 11.66 -2.42 2.81
N VAL A 51 11.97 -1.14 3.00
CA VAL A 51 13.05 -0.72 3.91
C VAL A 51 12.57 -0.59 5.34
N LYS A 52 11.28 -0.26 5.56
CA LYS A 52 10.69 -0.11 6.90
C LYS A 52 9.25 -0.62 6.94
N ALA A 53 8.85 -1.11 8.11
CA ALA A 53 7.47 -1.45 8.41
C ALA A 53 7.12 -1.07 9.85
N THR A 54 5.82 -1.05 10.16
CA THR A 54 5.32 -0.84 11.54
C THR A 54 4.68 -2.08 12.17
N TYR A 55 4.87 -3.23 11.54
CA TYR A 55 4.30 -4.51 11.95
C TYR A 55 5.35 -5.61 11.71
N LYS A 56 5.20 -6.76 12.34
CA LYS A 56 6.26 -7.79 12.39
C LYS A 56 5.91 -9.06 11.64
N ASN A 57 4.61 -9.32 11.45
CA ASN A 57 4.14 -10.60 10.98
C ASN A 57 3.28 -10.42 9.73
N ASP A 58 3.57 -11.22 8.72
CA ASP A 58 2.79 -11.32 7.50
C ASP A 58 2.39 -12.79 7.26
N PRO A 59 1.15 -13.09 6.79
CA PRO A 59 0.72 -14.46 6.55
C PRO A 59 1.56 -15.24 5.51
N VAL A 60 2.18 -14.55 4.56
CA VAL A 60 3.02 -15.14 3.51
C VAL A 60 4.49 -15.11 3.92
N TRP A 61 5.00 -13.94 4.33
CA TRP A 61 6.42 -13.77 4.61
C TRP A 61 6.82 -14.31 5.99
N GLY A 62 5.85 -14.54 6.87
CA GLY A 62 6.04 -15.14 8.18
C GLY A 62 6.31 -14.13 9.30
N ASN A 63 6.71 -14.65 10.46
CA ASN A 63 6.96 -13.84 11.64
C ASN A 63 8.37 -13.23 11.62
N ASP A 64 8.47 -12.00 12.11
CA ASP A 64 9.70 -11.19 12.14
C ASP A 64 10.39 -11.14 10.76
N PHE A 65 9.61 -10.98 9.69
CA PHE A 65 10.12 -11.00 8.33
C PHE A 65 11.12 -9.85 8.08
N THR A 66 12.13 -10.11 7.26
CA THR A 66 13.14 -9.15 6.84
C THR A 66 13.47 -9.35 5.36
N CYS A 67 14.28 -8.45 4.81
CA CYS A 67 14.86 -8.59 3.48
C CYS A 67 13.79 -8.77 2.39
N VAL A 68 12.67 -8.05 2.51
CA VAL A 68 11.58 -8.11 1.54
C VAL A 68 11.91 -7.23 0.34
N GLY A 69 11.81 -7.82 -0.84
CA GLY A 69 11.95 -7.12 -2.12
C GLY A 69 11.00 -7.70 -3.16
N VAL A 70 10.59 -6.86 -4.10
CA VAL A 70 9.65 -7.23 -5.17
C VAL A 70 10.16 -6.77 -6.52
N MET A 71 9.91 -7.59 -7.54
CA MET A 71 10.05 -7.21 -8.94
C MET A 71 8.95 -7.87 -9.77
N ALA A 72 8.50 -7.20 -10.82
CA ALA A 72 7.50 -7.74 -11.73
C ALA A 72 8.15 -8.52 -12.87
N ASN A 73 7.59 -9.69 -13.17
CA ASN A 73 8.00 -10.55 -14.29
C ASN A 73 7.22 -10.25 -15.57
N ASP A 74 5.93 -9.95 -15.42
CA ASP A 74 5.00 -9.73 -16.52
C ASP A 74 4.04 -8.59 -16.20
N VAL A 75 3.55 -7.89 -17.23
CA VAL A 75 2.59 -6.78 -17.13
C VAL A 75 1.38 -7.01 -18.03
N ASN A 76 0.18 -6.79 -17.48
CA ASN A 76 -1.08 -6.80 -18.22
C ASN A 76 -1.76 -5.43 -18.07
N GLU A 77 -1.72 -4.62 -19.14
CA GLU A 77 -2.28 -3.26 -19.15
C GLU A 77 -3.82 -3.25 -19.12
N ASP A 78 -4.48 -4.26 -19.67
CA ASP A 78 -5.95 -4.33 -19.69
C ASP A 78 -6.51 -4.62 -18.30
N GLU A 79 -5.84 -5.50 -17.55
CA GLU A 79 -6.20 -5.85 -16.17
C GLU A 79 -5.58 -4.93 -15.12
N LYS A 80 -4.63 -4.07 -15.52
CA LYS A 80 -3.77 -3.31 -14.61
C LYS A 80 -3.12 -4.20 -13.54
N SER A 81 -2.54 -5.31 -13.99
CA SER A 81 -1.94 -6.31 -13.10
C SER A 81 -0.54 -6.70 -13.52
N ILE A 82 0.23 -7.22 -12.57
CA ILE A 82 1.54 -7.84 -12.78
C ILE A 82 1.59 -9.25 -12.18
N GLN A 83 2.58 -10.03 -12.61
CA GLN A 83 3.08 -11.18 -11.83
C GLN A 83 4.33 -10.74 -11.08
N ALA A 84 4.27 -10.69 -9.76
CA ALA A 84 5.34 -10.24 -8.89
C ALA A 84 6.13 -11.44 -8.35
N GLY A 85 7.46 -11.38 -8.46
CA GLY A 85 8.36 -12.22 -7.69
C GLY A 85 8.80 -11.49 -6.43
N ILE A 86 8.55 -12.10 -5.27
CA ILE A 86 8.81 -11.52 -3.95
C ILE A 86 9.87 -12.37 -3.25
N LEU A 87 10.94 -11.74 -2.80
CA LEU A 87 11.98 -12.35 -1.98
C LEU A 87 11.83 -11.89 -0.52
N PHE A 88 12.12 -12.77 0.43
CA PHE A 88 12.03 -12.47 1.88
C PHE A 88 12.85 -13.45 2.73
N ILE A 89 13.12 -13.07 3.97
CA ILE A 89 13.68 -13.93 5.04
C ILE A 89 12.75 -13.86 6.25
N ASN A 90 12.68 -14.92 7.05
CA ASN A 90 11.94 -14.92 8.31
C ASN A 90 12.65 -15.75 9.38
N ASN A 91 12.06 -15.84 10.56
CA ASN A 91 12.66 -16.56 11.68
C ASN A 91 12.66 -18.10 11.54
N ALA A 92 11.96 -18.66 10.55
CA ALA A 92 11.89 -20.10 10.32
C ALA A 92 13.04 -20.62 9.45
N ASP A 93 13.50 -19.82 8.49
CA ASP A 93 14.63 -20.14 7.63
C ASP A 93 15.48 -18.88 7.39
N THR A 94 16.78 -18.99 7.66
CA THR A 94 17.75 -17.92 7.46
C THR A 94 18.14 -17.74 5.99
N ASN A 95 17.75 -18.67 5.11
CA ASN A 95 17.94 -18.54 3.67
C ASN A 95 16.85 -17.66 3.05
N MET A 96 17.20 -17.00 1.94
CA MET A 96 16.24 -16.24 1.15
C MET A 96 15.17 -17.16 0.55
N GLN A 97 13.92 -16.83 0.84
CA GLN A 97 12.72 -17.49 0.32
C GLN A 97 12.14 -16.68 -0.83
N PHE A 98 11.25 -17.31 -1.61
CA PHE A 98 10.62 -16.72 -2.78
C PHE A 98 9.14 -17.07 -2.86
N ALA A 99 8.31 -16.10 -3.22
CA ALA A 99 6.90 -16.27 -3.55
C ALA A 99 6.57 -15.59 -4.88
N THR A 100 5.55 -16.12 -5.58
CA THR A 100 4.97 -15.48 -6.75
C THR A 100 3.55 -15.08 -6.44
N GLU A 101 3.18 -13.84 -6.75
CA GLU A 101 1.83 -13.32 -6.50
C GLU A 101 1.33 -12.54 -7.70
N LYS A 102 0.04 -12.63 -7.98
CA LYS A 102 -0.63 -11.69 -8.90
C LYS A 102 -0.96 -10.43 -8.13
N VAL A 103 -0.51 -9.28 -8.62
CA VAL A 103 -0.87 -7.98 -8.02
C VAL A 103 -1.66 -7.17 -9.03
N THR A 104 -2.80 -6.65 -8.60
CA THR A 104 -3.70 -5.85 -9.44
C THR A 104 -3.94 -4.49 -8.81
N ALA A 105 -3.83 -3.42 -9.60
CA ALA A 105 -4.23 -2.10 -9.16
C ALA A 105 -5.77 -2.03 -9.07
N VAL A 106 -6.29 -1.69 -7.88
CA VAL A 106 -7.72 -1.62 -7.59
C VAL A 106 -8.08 -0.31 -6.88
N LYS A 107 -9.38 -0.06 -6.70
CA LYS A 107 -9.91 1.14 -6.04
C LYS A 107 -10.33 0.81 -4.61
N MET A 108 -9.91 1.65 -3.68
CA MET A 108 -10.30 1.63 -2.27
C MET A 108 -10.81 3.00 -1.83
N TYR A 109 -11.58 3.04 -0.75
CA TYR A 109 -12.13 4.27 -0.15
C TYR A 109 -12.93 5.18 -1.11
N GLY A 110 -13.55 4.59 -2.14
CA GLY A 110 -14.39 5.33 -3.08
C GLY A 110 -13.63 6.17 -4.11
N TYR A 111 -12.34 5.94 -4.30
CA TYR A 111 -11.54 6.61 -5.32
C TYR A 111 -12.05 6.31 -6.74
N ASN A 112 -11.87 7.27 -7.65
CA ASN A 112 -12.21 7.11 -9.06
C ASN A 112 -11.07 6.43 -9.84
N ARG A 113 -9.81 6.69 -9.47
CA ARG A 113 -8.61 6.01 -9.99
C ARG A 113 -8.11 4.94 -9.01
N GLU A 114 -7.48 3.89 -9.53
CA GLU A 114 -6.87 2.85 -8.71
C GLU A 114 -5.80 3.43 -7.77
N ASN A 115 -5.92 3.14 -6.47
CA ASN A 115 -5.08 3.65 -5.39
C ASN A 115 -4.65 2.55 -4.40
N ALA A 116 -4.93 1.29 -4.74
CA ALA A 116 -4.64 0.15 -3.89
C ALA A 116 -4.07 -1.01 -4.70
N PHE A 117 -3.35 -1.89 -4.02
CA PHE A 117 -2.82 -3.14 -4.53
C PHE A 117 -3.63 -4.29 -3.97
N ARG A 118 -4.19 -5.10 -4.87
CA ARG A 118 -4.78 -6.38 -4.52
C ARG A 118 -3.80 -7.48 -4.89
N TYR A 119 -3.19 -8.07 -3.87
CA TYR A 119 -2.34 -9.24 -3.96
C TYR A 119 -3.21 -10.50 -3.99
N GLU A 120 -2.84 -11.48 -4.79
CA GLU A 120 -3.44 -12.80 -4.84
C GLU A 120 -2.34 -13.85 -4.94
N THR A 121 -2.22 -14.67 -3.90
CA THR A 121 -1.24 -15.74 -3.80
C THR A 121 -1.65 -16.96 -4.63
N GLU A 122 -0.71 -17.86 -4.91
CA GLU A 122 -1.00 -19.10 -5.65
C GLU A 122 -2.04 -20.01 -4.96
N ASP A 123 -2.13 -19.96 -3.62
CA ASP A 123 -3.12 -20.69 -2.83
C ASP A 123 -4.45 -19.94 -2.66
N GLY A 124 -4.58 -18.75 -3.25
CA GLY A 124 -5.83 -17.98 -3.35
C GLY A 124 -6.13 -17.06 -2.15
N GLN A 125 -5.14 -16.79 -1.29
CA GLN A 125 -5.25 -15.72 -0.30
C GLN A 125 -5.21 -14.36 -0.99
N VAL A 126 -5.88 -13.38 -0.40
CA VAL A 126 -6.02 -12.05 -0.98
C VAL A 126 -5.75 -11.00 0.09
N PHE A 127 -4.87 -10.06 -0.24
CA PHE A 127 -4.56 -8.90 0.58
C PHE A 127 -4.83 -7.63 -0.23
N THR A 128 -5.43 -6.61 0.39
CA THR A 128 -5.67 -5.34 -0.28
C THR A 128 -5.10 -4.17 0.52
N ASP A 129 -3.94 -3.71 0.09
CA ASP A 129 -3.21 -2.61 0.71
C ASP A 129 -3.32 -1.34 -0.13
N VAL A 130 -3.15 -0.18 0.51
CA VAL A 130 -3.51 1.11 -0.08
C VAL A 130 -2.29 2.02 -0.18
N ILE A 131 -2.09 2.65 -1.34
CA ILE A 131 -1.07 3.68 -1.52
C ILE A 131 -1.48 4.91 -0.71
N ALA A 132 -0.80 5.14 0.41
CA ALA A 132 -0.99 6.33 1.22
C ALA A 132 -0.27 7.53 0.61
N TYR A 133 0.92 7.31 0.06
CA TYR A 133 1.71 8.28 -0.70
C TYR A 133 2.69 7.53 -1.61
N SER A 134 2.97 8.08 -2.79
CA SER A 134 3.90 7.52 -3.77
C SER A 134 4.60 8.65 -4.54
N ASP A 135 5.86 8.40 -4.86
CA ASP A 135 6.66 9.15 -5.83
C ASP A 135 7.37 8.18 -6.78
N ASP A 136 8.13 8.67 -7.75
CA ASP A 136 8.68 7.86 -8.85
C ASP A 136 9.56 6.67 -8.40
N ASN A 137 10.14 6.71 -7.21
CA ASN A 137 11.09 5.70 -6.70
C ASN A 137 10.82 5.25 -5.26
N CYS A 138 9.64 5.55 -4.72
CA CYS A 138 9.27 5.14 -3.37
C CYS A 138 7.76 5.17 -3.13
N ASP A 139 7.32 4.29 -2.24
CA ASP A 139 5.92 4.15 -1.85
C ASP A 139 5.78 4.07 -0.34
N VAL A 140 4.72 4.69 0.17
CA VAL A 140 4.21 4.55 1.52
C VAL A 140 2.88 3.82 1.41
N ILE A 141 2.87 2.56 1.84
CA ILE A 141 1.72 1.67 1.71
C ILE A 141 1.10 1.48 3.09
N TYR A 142 -0.23 1.48 3.14
CA TYR A 142 -1.01 1.20 4.33
C TYR A 142 -1.65 -0.18 4.22
N VAL A 143 -1.41 -1.00 5.23
CA VAL A 143 -1.99 -2.33 5.42
C VAL A 143 -3.18 -2.21 6.37
N PRO A 144 -4.44 -2.38 5.90
CA PRO A 144 -5.62 -2.13 6.73
C PRO A 144 -5.83 -3.12 7.88
N GLY A 145 -5.16 -4.28 7.86
CA GLY A 145 -5.33 -5.33 8.88
C GLY A 145 -6.69 -6.04 8.84
N THR A 146 -7.41 -5.96 7.71
CA THR A 146 -8.73 -6.60 7.54
C THR A 146 -8.66 -7.99 6.91
N ASP A 147 -7.49 -8.40 6.45
CA ASP A 147 -7.29 -9.59 5.62
C ASP A 147 -6.65 -10.74 6.44
N GLY A 148 -6.85 -10.71 7.77
CA GLY A 148 -6.22 -11.66 8.69
C GLY A 148 -4.75 -11.35 9.00
N ASN A 149 -4.29 -10.15 8.65
CA ASN A 149 -2.95 -9.62 8.88
C ASN A 149 -2.94 -8.45 9.89
N GLU A 150 -1.74 -8.00 10.27
CA GLU A 150 -1.56 -6.86 11.17
C GLU A 150 -1.83 -5.53 10.45
N GLU A 151 -2.52 -4.59 11.11
CA GLU A 151 -2.65 -3.22 10.57
C GLU A 151 -1.33 -2.46 10.72
N GLY A 152 -0.89 -1.77 9.66
CA GLY A 152 0.37 -1.03 9.70
C GLY A 152 0.69 -0.22 8.46
N TYR A 153 1.92 0.27 8.41
CA TYR A 153 2.48 0.96 7.26
C TYR A 153 3.80 0.32 6.83
N GLU A 154 4.10 0.50 5.55
CA GLU A 154 5.31 0.05 4.89
C GLU A 154 5.94 1.21 4.13
N LEU A 155 7.26 1.20 4.04
CA LEU A 155 8.03 2.11 3.19
C LEU A 155 8.84 1.28 2.21
N TRP A 156 8.56 1.47 0.93
CA TRP A 156 9.23 0.82 -0.19
C TRP A 156 10.06 1.82 -0.98
N THR A 157 11.22 1.39 -1.49
CA THR A 157 12.06 2.21 -2.36
C THR A 157 12.98 1.36 -3.24
N THR A 158 13.41 1.90 -4.37
CA THR A 158 14.36 1.24 -5.28
C THR A 158 15.82 1.32 -4.82
N ASP A 159 16.15 2.24 -3.91
CA ASP A 159 17.50 2.38 -3.33
C ASP A 159 17.41 2.27 -1.80
N TYR A 160 17.73 1.08 -1.28
CA TYR A 160 17.65 0.79 0.15
C TYR A 160 18.69 1.57 0.98
N ASP A 161 19.78 2.04 0.37
CA ASP A 161 20.81 2.82 1.06
C ASP A 161 20.47 4.32 1.08
N ASN A 162 19.72 4.82 0.08
CA ASN A 162 19.37 6.23 -0.06
C ASN A 162 17.84 6.46 -0.09
N ILE A 163 17.18 6.21 1.04
CA ILE A 163 15.72 6.35 1.19
C ILE A 163 15.28 7.80 0.88
N PRO A 164 14.35 8.01 -0.08
CA PRO A 164 13.85 9.33 -0.44
C PRO A 164 13.16 10.06 0.73
N ALA A 165 13.57 11.31 0.98
CA ALA A 165 13.13 12.08 2.15
C ALA A 165 11.64 12.41 2.15
N ASN A 166 11.04 12.61 0.97
CA ASN A 166 9.59 12.81 0.78
C ASN A 166 8.77 11.61 1.31
N CYS A 167 9.06 10.40 0.84
CA CYS A 167 8.38 9.18 1.30
C CYS A 167 8.73 8.86 2.76
N LEU A 168 9.98 9.04 3.18
CA LEU A 168 10.37 8.82 4.58
C LEU A 168 9.59 9.76 5.53
N ASN A 169 9.46 11.04 5.18
CA ASN A 169 8.70 11.99 5.99
C ASN A 169 7.21 11.63 6.03
N LYS A 170 6.63 11.22 4.90
CA LYS A 170 5.22 10.79 4.81
C LYS A 170 4.95 9.51 5.58
N PHE A 171 5.85 8.53 5.48
CA PHE A 171 5.82 7.32 6.30
C PHE A 171 5.85 7.68 7.79
N ASN A 172 6.81 8.50 8.23
CA ASN A 172 6.91 8.91 9.63
C ASN A 172 5.67 9.67 10.12
N GLU A 173 5.08 10.51 9.27
CA GLU A 173 3.84 11.25 9.54
C GLU A 173 2.65 10.31 9.75
N TYR A 174 2.47 9.34 8.85
CA TYR A 174 1.32 8.42 8.88
C TYR A 174 1.48 7.29 9.91
N ALA A 175 2.72 6.92 10.22
CA ALA A 175 3.07 5.90 11.21
C ALA A 175 3.15 6.44 12.66
N VAL A 176 2.82 7.71 12.92
CA VAL A 176 2.89 8.28 14.28
C VAL A 176 2.12 7.41 15.28
N GLY A 177 2.78 7.06 16.38
CA GLY A 177 2.23 6.22 17.45
C GLY A 177 2.43 4.72 17.24
N ARG A 178 3.07 4.30 16.14
CA ARG A 178 3.48 2.92 15.88
C ARG A 178 5.00 2.74 16.04
N GLU A 179 5.42 1.51 16.34
CA GLU A 179 6.84 1.15 16.41
C GLU A 179 7.36 0.87 14.98
N THR A 180 8.28 1.68 14.50
CA THR A 180 8.95 1.46 13.21
C THR A 180 10.14 0.52 13.39
N ARG A 181 10.32 -0.39 12.43
CA ARG A 181 11.51 -1.24 12.31
C ARG A 181 12.06 -1.23 10.89
N ASP A 182 13.32 -1.60 10.75
CA ASP A 182 13.94 -1.88 9.46
C ASP A 182 13.54 -3.28 8.97
N VAL A 183 13.43 -3.43 7.65
CA VAL A 183 13.04 -4.69 6.98
C VAL A 183 14.15 -5.12 6.02
N PHE A 184 14.32 -4.42 4.89
CA PHE A 184 15.45 -4.60 3.98
C PHE A 184 16.57 -3.60 4.32
N THR A 185 17.78 -4.11 4.47
CA THR A 185 19.00 -3.31 4.71
C THR A 185 20.18 -3.94 3.95
N SER A 186 21.35 -3.29 3.95
CA SER A 186 22.57 -3.84 3.35
C SER A 186 22.95 -5.23 3.89
N ALA A 187 22.58 -5.56 5.14
CA ALA A 187 22.84 -6.87 5.75
C ALA A 187 22.09 -8.03 5.08
N CYS A 188 21.11 -7.74 4.22
CA CYS A 188 20.37 -8.76 3.46
C CYS A 188 21.16 -9.35 2.28
N LEU A 189 22.29 -8.74 1.92
CA LEU A 189 23.11 -9.13 0.78
C LEU A 189 24.46 -9.76 1.17
N GLU A 190 24.68 -9.97 2.47
CA GLU A 190 25.92 -10.56 3.03
C GLU A 190 25.89 -12.09 3.10
#